data_AF-A0A2E2AH47-F1
#
_entry.id   AF-A0A2E2AH47-F1
#
_cell.length_a   1.000
_cell.length_b   1.000
_cell.length_c   1.000
_cell.angle_alpha   90.00
_cell.angle_beta   90.00
_cell.angle_gamma   90.00
#
_symmetry.space_group_name_H-M   'P 1'
#
loop_
_entity.id
_entity.type
_entity.pdbx_description
1 polymer ?
#
loop_
_entity_poly.entity_id
_entity_poly.type
_entity_poly.pdbx_seq_one_letter_code
_entity_poly.pdbx_strand_id
1 'polypeptide(L)'
;MTTETNETDRVRMYLRTQGERYTFRELWIRAVKARLQLLDSLDGVNDEQAAFKINEDEWSILEVLKHVLTSSGNVAQLVESLANRRSRQS
;
A
#
# COMPACT_ATOMS: atom_id res chain seq x y z
N MET A 1 14.15 -2.95 32.98
CA MET A 1 14.38 -2.27 31.68
C MET A 1 15.03 -3.22 30.67
N THR A 2 14.48 -4.41 30.44
CA THR A 2 15.09 -5.46 29.59
C THR A 2 14.12 -6.09 28.59
N THR A 3 12.82 -5.81 28.70
CA THR A 3 11.76 -6.36 27.84
C THR A 3 11.53 -5.55 26.57
N GLU A 4 11.63 -4.22 26.63
CA GLU A 4 11.39 -3.33 25.48
C GLU A 4 12.49 -3.41 24.41
N THR A 5 13.76 -3.58 24.82
CA THR A 5 14.89 -3.79 23.91
C THR A 5 14.71 -5.08 23.12
N ASN A 6 14.23 -6.15 23.77
CA ASN A 6 13.96 -7.44 23.12
C ASN A 6 12.81 -7.34 22.11
N GLU A 7 11.72 -6.63 22.46
CA GLU A 7 10.58 -6.46 21.57
C GLU A 7 10.94 -5.65 20.32
N THR A 8 11.71 -4.57 20.49
CA THR A 8 12.16 -3.73 19.37
C THR A 8 13.04 -4.53 18.40
N ASP A 9 13.98 -5.31 18.92
CA ASP A 9 14.84 -6.17 18.11
C ASP A 9 14.06 -7.29 17.42
N ARG A 10 13.05 -7.86 18.11
CA ARG A 10 12.13 -8.85 17.53
C ARG A 10 11.32 -8.28 16.37
N VAL A 11 10.71 -7.09 16.55
CA VAL A 11 9.96 -6.41 15.49
C VAL A 11 10.88 -6.07 14.32
N ARG A 12 12.09 -5.58 14.59
CA ARG A 12 13.08 -5.26 13.55
C ARG A 12 13.50 -6.51 12.76
N MET A 13 13.77 -7.62 13.43
CA MET A 13 14.10 -8.90 12.81
C MET A 13 12.94 -9.44 11.99
N TYR A 14 11.72 -9.34 12.51
CA TYR A 14 10.51 -9.71 11.79
C TYR A 14 10.35 -8.90 10.50
N LEU A 15 10.39 -7.57 10.59
CA LEU A 15 10.27 -6.67 9.43
C LEU A 15 11.36 -6.91 8.40
N ARG A 16 12.61 -7.15 8.84
CA ARG A 16 13.72 -7.49 7.96
C ARG A 16 13.51 -8.83 7.26
N THR A 17 13.16 -9.87 8.01
CA THR A 17 12.85 -11.20 7.45
C THR A 17 11.68 -11.11 6.46
N GLN A 18 10.66 -10.32 6.76
CA GLN A 18 9.55 -10.08 5.83
C GLN A 18 10.01 -9.32 4.57
N GLY A 19 10.91 -8.34 4.71
CA GLY A 19 11.49 -7.59 3.59
C GLY A 19 12.41 -8.44 2.70
N GLU A 20 13.09 -9.43 3.28
CA GLU A 20 13.99 -10.36 2.56
C GLU A 20 13.24 -11.52 1.89
N ARG A 21 11.95 -11.75 2.19
CA ARG A 21 11.16 -12.86 1.61
C ARG A 21 11.06 -12.80 0.09
N TYR A 22 11.12 -11.60 -0.49
CA TYR A 22 10.93 -11.40 -1.92
C TYR A 22 11.91 -10.37 -2.45
N THR A 23 12.51 -10.68 -3.58
CA THR A 23 13.32 -9.73 -4.34
C THR A 23 12.45 -8.57 -4.84
N PHE A 24 13.10 -7.44 -5.14
CA PHE A 24 12.43 -6.29 -5.77
C PHE A 24 11.64 -6.71 -7.02
N ARG A 25 12.20 -7.60 -7.87
CA ARG A 25 11.55 -8.10 -9.08
C ARG A 25 10.26 -8.86 -8.76
N GLU A 26 10.28 -9.73 -7.76
CA GLU A 26 9.09 -10.50 -7.35
C GLU A 26 8.01 -9.60 -6.76
N LEU A 27 8.39 -8.63 -5.92
CA LEU A 27 7.47 -7.64 -5.36
C LEU A 27 6.85 -6.78 -6.47
N TRP A 28 7.67 -6.31 -7.41
CA TRP A 28 7.19 -5.52 -8.55
C TRP A 28 6.17 -6.28 -9.40
N ILE A 29 6.46 -7.54 -9.75
CA ILE A 29 5.53 -8.38 -10.51
C ILE A 29 4.21 -8.56 -9.76
N ARG A 30 4.26 -8.79 -8.43
CA ARG A 30 3.04 -8.91 -7.62
C ARG A 30 2.25 -7.61 -7.56
N ALA A 31 2.90 -6.47 -7.41
CA ALA A 31 2.26 -5.17 -7.39
C ALA A 31 1.54 -4.87 -8.72
N VAL A 32 2.20 -5.14 -9.85
CA VAL A 32 1.59 -4.98 -11.18
C VAL A 32 0.40 -5.92 -11.35
N LYS A 33 0.52 -7.20 -10.97
CA LYS A 33 -0.59 -8.16 -11.03
C LYS A 33 -1.79 -7.74 -10.19
N ALA A 34 -1.56 -7.30 -8.96
CA ALA A 34 -2.62 -6.80 -8.08
C ALA A 34 -3.33 -5.58 -8.69
N ARG A 35 -2.59 -4.69 -9.36
CA ARG A 35 -3.17 -3.53 -10.04
C ARG A 35 -4.04 -3.93 -11.23
N LEU A 36 -3.59 -4.90 -12.03
CA LEU A 36 -4.39 -5.44 -13.14
C LEU A 36 -5.66 -6.12 -12.63
N GLN A 37 -5.56 -6.96 -11.61
CA GLN A 37 -6.72 -7.61 -10.99
C GLN A 37 -7.73 -6.59 -10.43
N LEU A 38 -7.24 -5.49 -9.85
CA LEU A 38 -8.11 -4.40 -9.41
C LEU A 38 -8.83 -3.77 -10.61
N LEU A 39 -8.16 -3.50 -11.72
CA LEU A 39 -8.81 -2.97 -12.93
C LEU A 39 -9.84 -3.95 -13.51
N ASP A 40 -9.49 -5.23 -13.59
CA ASP A 40 -10.41 -6.27 -14.06
C ASP A 40 -11.65 -6.38 -13.18
N SER A 41 -11.52 -6.19 -11.86
CA SER A 41 -12.65 -6.21 -10.93
C SER A 41 -13.63 -5.05 -11.08
N LEU A 42 -13.23 -3.99 -11.79
CA LEU A 42 -14.05 -2.81 -12.06
C LEU A 42 -14.70 -2.87 -13.44
N ASP A 43 -14.44 -3.92 -14.22
CA ASP A 43 -15.03 -4.06 -15.53
C ASP A 43 -16.56 -4.09 -15.43
N GLY A 44 -17.21 -3.24 -16.23
CA GLY A 44 -18.67 -3.06 -16.23
C GLY A 44 -19.25 -2.23 -15.06
N VAL A 45 -18.44 -1.73 -14.12
CA VAL A 45 -18.92 -0.79 -13.09
C VAL A 45 -19.10 0.59 -13.70
N ASN A 46 -20.33 1.11 -13.71
CA ASN A 46 -20.62 2.45 -14.19
C ASN A 46 -20.46 3.52 -13.08
N ASP A 47 -20.57 4.80 -13.44
CA ASP A 47 -20.36 5.92 -12.51
C ASP A 47 -21.36 5.93 -11.34
N GLU A 48 -22.62 5.57 -11.59
CA GLU A 48 -23.67 5.51 -10.56
C GLU A 48 -23.36 4.43 -9.52
N GLN A 49 -22.96 3.24 -9.99
CA GLN A 49 -22.53 2.13 -9.13
C GLN A 49 -21.22 2.45 -8.39
N ALA A 50 -20.29 3.14 -9.05
CA ALA A 50 -19.03 3.55 -8.44
C ALA A 50 -19.25 4.56 -7.30
N ALA A 51 -20.22 5.47 -7.45
CA ALA A 51 -20.58 6.48 -6.47
C ALA A 51 -21.55 5.98 -5.39
N PHE A 52 -22.22 4.85 -5.61
CA PHE A 52 -23.19 4.29 -4.67
C PHE A 52 -22.58 4.02 -3.30
N LYS A 53 -23.36 4.36 -2.26
CA LYS A 53 -23.05 4.09 -0.85
C LYS A 53 -24.16 3.27 -0.22
N ILE A 54 -23.79 2.23 0.53
CA ILE A 54 -24.75 1.42 1.30
C ILE A 54 -25.36 2.25 2.43
N ASN A 55 -24.54 3.10 3.08
CA ASN A 55 -24.93 4.12 4.05
C ASN A 55 -23.85 5.21 4.12
N GLU A 56 -24.07 6.28 4.90
CA GLU A 56 -23.16 7.43 4.96
C GLU A 56 -21.78 7.13 5.57
N ASP A 57 -21.70 6.14 6.46
CA ASP A 57 -20.48 5.76 7.16
C ASP A 57 -19.56 4.81 6.36
N GLU A 58 -20.11 4.19 5.30
CA GLU A 58 -19.38 3.29 4.42
C GLU A 58 -18.76 4.02 3.21
N TRP A 59 -17.70 3.43 2.67
CA TRP A 59 -17.03 3.95 1.47
C TRP A 59 -17.69 3.42 0.20
N SER A 60 -17.82 4.28 -0.81
CA SER A 60 -18.18 3.85 -2.16
C SER A 60 -16.99 3.16 -2.85
N ILE A 61 -17.25 2.46 -3.95
CA ILE A 61 -16.19 1.88 -4.79
C ILE A 61 -15.22 3.00 -5.24
N LEU A 62 -15.74 4.16 -5.63
CA LEU A 62 -14.94 5.30 -6.05
C LEU A 62 -14.02 5.81 -4.93
N GLU A 63 -14.51 5.89 -3.70
CA GLU A 63 -13.72 6.32 -2.54
C GLU A 63 -12.62 5.30 -2.20
N VAL A 64 -12.94 4.01 -2.22
CA VAL A 64 -11.96 2.93 -2.04
C VAL A 64 -10.87 3.02 -3.10
N LEU A 65 -11.24 3.18 -4.38
CA LEU A 65 -10.28 3.31 -5.47
C LEU A 65 -9.39 4.54 -5.31
N LYS A 66 -10.01 5.70 -5.02
CA LYS A 66 -9.26 6.94 -4.80
C LYS A 66 -8.26 6.78 -3.66
N HIS A 67 -8.67 6.14 -2.57
CA HIS A 67 -7.78 5.88 -1.43
C HIS A 67 -6.61 4.97 -1.83
N VAL A 68 -6.87 3.85 -2.50
CA VAL A 68 -5.83 2.92 -2.95
C VAL A 68 -4.83 3.59 -3.88
N LEU A 69 -5.29 4.40 -4.84
CA LEU A 69 -4.44 5.13 -5.78
C LEU A 69 -3.58 6.18 -5.07
N THR A 70 -4.19 6.96 -4.18
CA THR A 70 -3.50 8.01 -3.42
C THR A 70 -2.41 7.38 -2.54
N SER A 71 -2.75 6.34 -1.79
CA SER A 71 -1.80 5.62 -0.94
C SER A 71 -0.66 4.99 -1.75
N SER A 72 -0.94 4.42 -2.92
CA SER A 72 0.08 3.87 -3.82
C SER A 72 1.06 4.95 -4.31
N GLY A 73 0.54 6.12 -4.69
CA GLY A 73 1.36 7.27 -5.09
C GLY A 73 2.25 7.78 -3.95
N ASN A 74 1.70 7.88 -2.74
CA ASN A 74 2.45 8.30 -1.54
C ASN A 74 3.59 7.33 -1.22
N VAL A 75 3.37 6.01 -1.34
CA VAL A 75 4.42 5.01 -1.14
C VAL A 75 5.52 5.14 -2.19
N ALA A 76 5.15 5.31 -3.47
CA ALA A 76 6.13 5.50 -4.53
C ALA A 76 7.01 6.74 -4.28
N GLN A 77 6.40 7.86 -3.89
CA GLN A 77 7.12 9.09 -3.52
C GLN A 77 8.05 8.89 -2.33
N LEU A 78 7.62 8.14 -1.30
CA LEU A 78 8.45 7.83 -0.14
C LEU A 78 9.66 6.99 -0.54
N VAL A 79 9.47 5.93 -1.34
CA VAL A 79 10.55 5.08 -1.84
C VAL A 79 11.54 5.90 -2.67
N GLU A 80 11.04 6.74 -3.58
CA GLU A 80 11.88 7.64 -4.38
C GLU A 80 12.69 8.61 -3.49
N SER A 81 12.05 9.20 -2.49
CA SER A 81 12.70 10.13 -1.55
C SER A 81 13.81 9.44 -0.77
N LEU A 82 13.56 8.22 -0.27
CA LEU A 82 14.55 7.41 0.45
C LEU A 82 15.71 7.00 -0.46
N ALA A 83 15.42 6.55 -1.67
CA ALA A 83 16.44 6.17 -2.66
C ALA A 83 17.35 7.34 -3.04
N ASN A 84 16.76 8.55 -3.14
CA ASN A 84 17.47 9.78 -3.48
C ASN A 84 18.05 10.52 -2.25
N ARG A 85 18.03 9.90 -1.05
CA ARG A 85 18.47 10.52 0.22
C ARG A 85 17.84 11.88 0.53
N ARG A 86 16.62 12.12 0.04
CA ARG A 86 15.81 13.28 0.42
C ARG A 86 15.00 12.87 1.65
N SER A 87 15.65 12.83 2.82
CA SER A 87 14.90 12.75 4.08
C SER A 87 14.06 14.01 4.20
N ARG A 88 12.74 13.86 4.44
CA ARG A 88 11.85 14.98 4.78
C ARG A 88 12.57 15.84 5.83
N GLN A 89 12.90 17.08 5.48
CA GLN A 89 13.15 18.11 6.48
C GLN A 89 11.82 18.26 7.22
N SER A 90 11.78 17.70 8.43
CA SER A 90 10.78 17.97 9.45
C SER A 90 10.92 19.40 9.96
#